data_AF-A0A961QEA8-F1
#
_entry.id   AF-A0A961QEA8-F1
#
_cell.length_a   1.000
_cell.length_b   1.000
_cell.length_c   1.000
_cell.angle_alpha   90.00
_cell.angle_beta   90.00
_cell.angle_gamma   90.00
#
_symmetry.space_group_name_H-M   'P 1'
#
loop_
_entity.id
_entity.type
_entity.pdbx_description
1 polymer ?
#
loop_
_entity_poly.entity_id
_entity_poly.type
_entity_poly.pdbx_seq_one_letter_code
_entity_poly.pdbx_strand_id
1 'polypeptide(L)'
;MIRHHLSDALLSGYSAGTLPEAFNLLVATHVSLCDECRARLGAQDALGGALLDGVDGVPMAGDALARTMARIAGTAPAERPAAPAAGATFPAPLRAYVGGDADAVRWRSVGGGVRQAILATSPG
;
A
#
# COMPACT_ATOMS: atom_id res chain seq x y z
N MET A 1 -16.33 -11.60 -9.96
CA MET A 1 -15.08 -12.27 -10.37
C MET A 1 -14.27 -11.30 -11.20
N ILE A 2 -13.03 -11.01 -10.79
CA ILE A 2 -12.11 -10.13 -11.51
C ILE A 2 -11.48 -10.95 -12.65
N ARG A 3 -11.43 -10.39 -13.86
CA ARG A 3 -10.85 -11.03 -15.06
C ARG A 3 -9.59 -10.36 -15.59
N HIS A 4 -9.30 -9.16 -15.09
CA HIS A 4 -8.12 -8.39 -15.45
C HIS A 4 -7.26 -8.23 -14.21
N HIS A 5 -6.06 -8.78 -14.29
CA HIS A 5 -5.12 -8.86 -13.18
C HIS A 5 -3.92 -7.97 -13.45
N LEU A 6 -3.19 -7.61 -12.40
CA LEU A 6 -1.93 -6.91 -12.51
C LEU A 6 -0.90 -7.78 -13.25
N SER A 7 -0.06 -7.14 -14.05
CA SER A 7 1.08 -7.80 -14.68
C SER A 7 2.12 -8.16 -13.63
N ASP A 8 2.92 -9.19 -13.90
CA ASP A 8 4.00 -9.60 -12.99
C ASP A 8 5.04 -8.49 -12.81
N ALA A 9 5.26 -7.64 -13.82
CA ALA A 9 6.13 -6.49 -13.73
C ALA A 9 5.64 -5.45 -12.71
N LEU A 10 4.33 -5.16 -12.66
CA LEU A 10 3.77 -4.25 -11.66
C LEU A 10 3.82 -4.85 -10.26
N LEU A 11 3.52 -6.15 -10.13
CA LEU A 11 3.62 -6.81 -8.84
C LEU A 11 5.08 -6.82 -8.34
N SER A 12 6.04 -7.15 -9.22
CA SER A 12 7.46 -7.20 -8.87
C SER A 12 8.01 -5.83 -8.51
N GLY A 13 7.63 -4.78 -9.26
CA GLY A 13 8.04 -3.42 -8.94
C GLY A 13 7.47 -2.93 -7.61
N TYR A 14 6.24 -3.33 -7.29
CA TYR A 14 5.61 -3.02 -5.99
C TYR A 14 6.33 -3.74 -4.85
N SER A 15 6.56 -5.05 -4.98
CA SER A 15 7.27 -5.87 -4.00
C SER A 15 8.70 -5.36 -3.76
N ALA A 16 9.39 -4.96 -4.82
CA ALA A 16 10.74 -4.39 -4.73
C ALA A 16 10.77 -2.93 -4.23
N GLY A 17 9.62 -2.27 -4.08
CA GLY A 17 9.54 -0.87 -3.65
C GLY A 17 10.07 0.15 -4.67
N THR A 18 10.06 -0.17 -5.97
CA THR A 18 10.67 0.65 -7.03
C THR A 18 9.67 1.44 -7.87
N LEU A 19 8.37 1.25 -7.66
CA LEU A 19 7.34 1.97 -8.41
C LEU A 19 7.13 3.39 -7.86
N PRO A 20 6.77 4.36 -8.73
CA PRO A 20 6.27 5.65 -8.29
C PRO A 20 5.01 5.51 -7.43
N GLU A 21 4.79 6.45 -6.51
CA GLU A 21 3.68 6.41 -5.54
C GLU A 21 2.30 6.21 -6.18
N ALA A 22 2.04 6.85 -7.33
CA ALA A 22 0.79 6.67 -8.06
C ALA A 22 0.54 5.21 -8.48
N PHE A 23 1.59 4.50 -8.89
CA PHE A 23 1.50 3.08 -9.23
C PHE A 23 1.40 2.21 -7.98
N ASN A 24 2.10 2.57 -6.89
CA ASN A 24 1.94 1.90 -5.61
C ASN A 24 0.50 1.95 -5.11
N LEU A 25 -0.16 3.10 -5.21
CA LEU A 25 -1.58 3.24 -4.85
C LEU A 25 -2.48 2.35 -5.70
N LEU A 26 -2.25 2.31 -7.01
CA LEU A 26 -3.01 1.46 -7.93
C LEU A 26 -2.88 -0.03 -7.56
N VAL A 27 -1.64 -0.50 -7.36
CA VAL A 27 -1.38 -1.91 -7.00
C VAL A 27 -2.01 -2.23 -5.65
N ALA A 28 -1.78 -1.41 -4.62
CA ALA A 28 -2.35 -1.59 -3.28
C ALA A 28 -3.88 -1.66 -3.32
N THR A 29 -4.52 -0.78 -4.09
CA THR A 29 -5.97 -0.73 -4.25
C THR A 29 -6.47 -2.03 -4.89
N HIS A 30 -5.83 -2.52 -5.95
CA HIS A 30 -6.24 -3.75 -6.62
C HIS A 30 -6.04 -5.00 -5.76
N VAL A 31 -4.89 -5.17 -5.11
CA VAL A 31 -4.64 -6.36 -4.25
C VAL A 31 -5.55 -6.36 -3.02
N SER A 32 -6.05 -5.20 -2.59
CA SER A 32 -7.08 -5.15 -1.54
C SER A 32 -8.43 -5.75 -1.96
N LEU A 33 -8.68 -5.83 -3.28
CA LEU A 33 -9.91 -6.35 -3.89
C LEU A 33 -9.75 -7.73 -4.57
N CYS A 34 -8.53 -8.13 -4.90
CA CYS A 34 -8.24 -9.33 -5.69
C CYS A 34 -7.32 -10.30 -4.95
N ASP A 35 -7.89 -11.37 -4.40
CA ASP A 35 -7.13 -12.38 -3.65
C ASP A 35 -6.09 -13.11 -4.50
N GLU A 36 -6.33 -13.27 -5.81
CA GLU A 36 -5.34 -13.85 -6.73
C GLU A 36 -4.09 -12.97 -6.87
N CYS A 37 -4.28 -11.67 -7.11
CA CYS A 37 -3.15 -10.74 -7.17
C CYS A 37 -2.48 -10.57 -5.80
N ARG A 38 -3.24 -10.65 -4.71
CA ARG A 38 -2.70 -10.67 -3.34
C ARG A 38 -1.81 -11.89 -3.10
N ALA A 39 -2.23 -13.07 -3.53
CA ALA A 39 -1.44 -14.29 -3.41
C ALA A 39 -0.17 -14.24 -4.26
N ARG A 40 -0.27 -13.75 -5.51
CA ARG A 40 0.89 -13.56 -6.41
C ARG A 40 1.90 -12.56 -5.84
N LEU A 41 1.42 -11.44 -5.27
CA LEU A 41 2.28 -10.47 -4.60
C LEU A 41 2.99 -11.11 -3.38
N GLY A 42 2.26 -11.85 -2.55
CA GLY A 42 2.85 -12.53 -1.39
C GLY A 42 3.94 -13.54 -1.77
N ALA A 43 3.83 -14.18 -2.94
CA ALA A 43 4.89 -15.04 -3.45
C ALA A 43 6.17 -14.25 -3.81
N GLN A 44 6.02 -13.03 -4.35
CA GLN A 44 7.17 -12.16 -4.66
C GLN A 44 7.79 -11.59 -3.38
N ASP A 45 6.98 -11.19 -2.40
CA ASP A 45 7.47 -10.75 -1.09
C ASP A 45 8.25 -11.87 -0.38
N ALA A 46 7.80 -13.12 -0.50
CA ALA A 46 8.52 -14.27 0.05
C ALA A 46 9.89 -14.49 -0.61
N LEU A 47 10.02 -14.23 -1.93
CA LEU A 47 11.34 -14.23 -2.59
C LEU A 47 12.24 -13.13 -2.03
N GLY A 48 11.71 -11.92 -1.82
CA GLY A 48 12.44 -10.83 -1.17
C GLY A 48 12.91 -11.20 0.24
N GLY A 49 12.06 -11.87 1.02
CA GLY A 49 12.40 -12.41 2.34
C GLY A 49 13.54 -13.43 2.27
N ALA A 50 13.48 -14.38 1.33
CA ALA A 50 14.55 -15.37 1.16
C ALA A 50 15.89 -14.73 0.74
N LEU A 51 15.86 -13.67 -0.07
CA LEU A 51 17.06 -12.90 -0.40
C LEU A 51 17.61 -12.17 0.83
N LEU A 52 16.73 -11.60 1.67
CA LEU A 52 17.12 -10.92 2.91
C LEU A 52 17.74 -11.88 3.93
N ASP A 53 17.23 -13.12 4.04
CA ASP A 53 17.82 -14.13 4.93
C ASP A 53 19.23 -14.55 4.48
N GLY A 54 19.55 -14.37 3.19
CA GLY A 54 20.83 -14.71 2.60
C GLY A 54 21.89 -13.60 2.67
N VAL A 55 21.58 -12.39 3.14
CA VAL A 55 22.56 -11.30 3.24
C VAL A 55 23.32 -11.33 4.57
N ASP A 56 24.59 -10.96 4.52
CA ASP A 56 25.38 -10.77 5.73
C ASP A 56 24.83 -9.60 6.56
N GLY A 57 24.75 -9.80 7.88
CA GLY A 57 24.34 -8.76 8.80
C GLY A 57 25.36 -7.61 8.83
N VAL A 58 24.84 -6.39 8.93
CA VAL A 58 25.67 -5.18 9.12
C VAL A 58 25.62 -4.79 10.61
N PRO A 59 26.78 -4.59 11.28
CA PRO A 59 26.78 -4.18 12.68
C PRO A 59 26.00 -2.89 12.92
N MET A 60 25.14 -2.91 13.93
CA MET A 60 24.44 -1.73 14.44
C MET A 60 25.15 -1.17 15.67
N ALA A 61 24.77 0.02 16.12
CA ALA A 61 25.22 0.56 17.41
C ALA A 61 24.87 -0.42 18.55
N GLY A 62 25.77 -0.60 19.52
CA GLY A 62 25.60 -1.59 20.60
C GLY A 62 24.39 -1.36 21.50
N ASP A 63 23.83 -0.14 21.50
CA ASP A 63 22.64 0.24 22.24
C ASP A 63 21.36 0.28 21.36
N ALA A 64 21.45 -0.08 20.08
CA ALA A 64 20.34 0.04 19.12
C ALA A 64 19.11 -0.77 19.55
N LEU A 65 19.31 -1.99 20.06
CA LEU A 65 18.23 -2.82 20.59
C LEU A 65 17.57 -2.17 21.81
N ALA A 66 18.37 -1.74 22.79
CA ALA A 66 17.87 -1.11 24.02
C ALA A 66 17.07 0.17 23.71
N ARG A 67 17.58 1.03 22.81
CA ARG A 67 16.89 2.23 22.34
C ARG A 67 15.57 1.92 21.64
N THR A 68 15.53 0.86 20.84
CA THR A 68 14.30 0.43 20.14
C THR A 68 13.27 -0.10 21.14
N MET A 69 13.68 -0.94 22.08
CA MET A 69 12.79 -1.49 23.11
C MET A 69 12.24 -0.40 24.05
N ALA A 70 13.06 0.59 24.42
CA ALA A 70 12.60 1.73 25.21
C ALA A 70 11.52 2.55 24.47
N ARG A 71 11.65 2.72 23.14
CA ARG A 71 10.61 3.37 22.32
C ARG A 71 9.33 2.56 22.26
N ILE A 72 9.43 1.24 22.06
CA ILE A 72 8.26 0.35 22.06
C ILE A 72 7.53 0.42 23.40
N ALA A 73 8.26 0.32 24.52
CA ALA A 73 7.67 0.39 25.86
C ALA A 73 7.03 1.76 26.17
N GLY A 74 7.56 2.85 25.62
CA GLY A 74 7.00 4.19 25.75
C GLY A 74 5.85 4.51 24.79
N THR A 75 5.52 3.62 23.85
CA THR A 75 4.45 3.85 22.86
C THR A 75 3.16 3.22 23.34
N ALA A 76 2.08 4.00 23.41
CA ALA A 76 0.76 3.44 23.67
C ALA A 76 0.36 2.49 22.52
N PRO A 77 -0.39 1.40 22.78
CA PRO A 77 -0.87 0.53 21.71
C PRO A 77 -1.56 1.34 20.63
N ALA A 78 -1.12 1.19 19.37
CA ALA A 78 -1.77 1.85 18.26
C ALA A 78 -3.23 1.38 18.18
N GLU A 79 -4.15 2.32 18.00
CA GLU A 79 -5.55 1.99 17.79
C GLU A 79 -5.66 1.17 16.50
N ARG A 80 -6.29 -0.01 16.59
CA ARG A 80 -6.45 -0.87 15.42
C ARG A 80 -7.26 -0.11 14.37
N PRO A 81 -6.80 -0.03 13.10
CA PRO A 81 -7.57 0.63 12.06
C PRO A 81 -8.99 0.06 12.04
N ALA A 82 -9.98 0.96 12.08
CA ALA A 82 -11.38 0.56 12.02
C ALA A 82 -11.60 -0.31 10.76
N ALA A 83 -12.36 -1.40 10.92
CA ALA A 83 -12.74 -2.21 9.79
C ALA A 83 -13.39 -1.32 8.71
N PRO A 84 -13.17 -1.59 7.41
CA PRO A 84 -13.81 -0.81 6.37
C PRO A 84 -15.32 -0.81 6.59
N ALA A 85 -15.92 0.38 6.55
CA ALA A 85 -17.36 0.54 6.75
C ALA A 85 -18.09 -0.35 5.74
N ALA A 86 -19.08 -1.12 6.21
CA ALA A 86 -19.91 -1.92 5.33
C ALA A 86 -20.55 -1.02 4.26
N GLY A 87 -20.42 -1.39 2.99
CA GLY A 87 -20.98 -0.62 1.87
C GLY A 87 -20.11 0.52 1.35
N ALA A 88 -18.85 0.64 1.77
CA ALA A 88 -17.92 1.60 1.19
C ALA A 88 -17.74 1.36 -0.32
N THR A 89 -17.68 2.44 -1.11
CA THR A 89 -17.47 2.36 -2.56
C THR A 89 -15.99 2.17 -2.89
N PHE A 90 -15.12 2.90 -2.20
CA PHE A 90 -13.68 2.83 -2.42
C PHE A 90 -12.97 1.80 -1.52
N PRO A 91 -11.95 1.10 -2.06
CA PRO A 91 -11.10 0.24 -1.25
C PRO A 91 -10.23 1.04 -0.27
N ALA A 92 -9.79 0.39 0.81
CA ALA A 92 -9.10 1.04 1.91
C ALA A 92 -7.88 1.92 1.49
N PRO A 93 -6.98 1.48 0.59
CA PRO A 93 -5.85 2.31 0.18
C PRO A 93 -6.28 3.61 -0.50
N LEU A 94 -7.30 3.57 -1.36
CA LEU A 94 -7.82 4.75 -2.05
C LEU A 94 -8.53 5.72 -1.09
N ARG A 95 -9.26 5.19 -0.11
CA ARG A 95 -9.95 6.02 0.90
C ARG A 95 -8.97 6.89 1.70
N ALA A 96 -7.77 6.38 1.99
CA ALA A 96 -6.73 7.14 2.67
C ALA A 96 -6.27 8.36 1.86
N TYR A 97 -6.18 8.25 0.53
CA TYR A 97 -5.78 9.36 -0.35
C TYR A 97 -6.90 10.38 -0.57
N VAL A 98 -8.15 9.92 -0.59
CA VAL A 98 -9.33 10.79 -0.78
C VAL A 98 -9.73 11.48 0.54
N GLY A 99 -9.37 10.92 1.69
CA GLY A 99 -9.81 11.38 3.01
C GLY A 99 -11.24 10.98 3.36
N GLY A 100 -11.77 9.94 2.72
CA GLY A 100 -13.18 9.53 2.85
C GLY A 100 -13.58 8.48 1.82
N ASP A 101 -14.79 8.57 1.29
CA ASP A 101 -15.29 7.73 0.19
C ASP A 101 -15.67 8.60 -1.03
N ALA A 102 -16.48 8.08 -1.95
CA ALA A 102 -16.84 8.75 -3.21
C ALA A 102 -17.44 10.17 -3.05
N ASP A 103 -18.11 10.44 -1.94
CA ASP A 103 -18.71 11.73 -1.56
C ASP A 103 -17.67 12.78 -1.11
N ALA A 104 -16.53 12.33 -0.58
CA ALA A 104 -15.43 13.21 -0.16
C ALA A 104 -14.56 13.69 -1.35
N VAL A 105 -14.74 13.12 -2.54
CA VAL A 105 -13.94 13.45 -3.73
C VAL A 105 -14.27 14.85 -4.25
N ARG A 106 -13.24 15.68 -4.41
CA ARG A 106 -13.32 17.01 -5.04
C ARG A 106 -13.31 16.91 -6.56
N TRP A 107 -14.46 16.58 -7.15
CA TRP A 107 -14.62 16.41 -8.58
C TRP A 107 -14.46 17.72 -9.37
N ARG A 108 -13.70 17.67 -10.47
CA ARG A 108 -13.60 18.72 -11.48
C ARG A 108 -14.15 18.21 -12.81
N SER A 109 -15.05 18.97 -13.43
CA SER A 109 -15.56 18.66 -14.77
C SER A 109 -14.48 18.82 -15.83
N VAL A 110 -14.45 17.90 -16.80
CA VAL A 110 -13.55 17.94 -17.97
C VAL A 110 -14.32 17.95 -19.30
N GLY A 111 -15.64 18.09 -19.25
CA GLY A 111 -16.51 18.10 -20.43
C GLY A 111 -17.10 16.72 -20.76
N GLY A 112 -18.10 16.69 -21.65
CA GLY A 112 -18.72 15.43 -22.11
C GLY A 112 -19.40 14.59 -21.02
N GLY A 113 -19.78 15.20 -19.89
CA GLY A 113 -20.33 14.49 -18.73
C GLY A 113 -19.28 13.81 -17.84
N VAL A 114 -17.98 13.95 -18.15
CA VAL A 114 -16.89 13.35 -17.37
C VAL A 114 -16.41 14.30 -16.28
N ARG A 115 -16.08 13.71 -15.11
CA ARG A 115 -15.45 14.40 -13.99
C ARG A 115 -14.21 13.62 -13.55
N GLN A 116 -13.19 14.32 -13.09
CA GLN A 116 -11.98 13.72 -12.53
C GLN A 116 -11.57 14.43 -11.24
N ALA A 117 -10.78 13.75 -10.42
CA ALA A 117 -10.05 14.35 -9.31
C ALA A 117 -8.59 13.89 -9.40
N ILE A 118 -7.66 14.81 -9.21
CA ILE A 118 -6.23 14.50 -9.21
C ILE A 118 -5.86 14.14 -7.77
N LEU A 119 -5.32 12.94 -7.57
CA LEU A 119 -4.76 12.52 -6.29
C LEU A 119 -3.33 13.07 -6.20
N ALA A 120 -3.02 13.75 -5.10
CA ALA A 120 -1.68 14.22 -4.84
C ALA A 120 -0.79 13.02 -4.48
N THR A 121 0.25 12.81 -5.26
CA THR A 121 1.30 11.81 -5.02
C THR A 121 2.65 12.51 -5.12
N SER A 122 3.68 11.95 -4.49
CA SER A 122 5.07 12.40 -4.61
C SER A 122 5.49 12.51 -6.08
N PRO A 123 6.37 13.47 -6.44
CA PRO A 123 6.99 13.49 -7.76
C PRO A 123 7.68 12.14 -8.03
N GLY A 124 7.42 11.58 -9.22
CA GLY A 124 8.05 10.35 -9.69
C GLY A 124 9.44 10.57 -10.29
#